data_AF-A0AA39M5F2-F1
#
_entry.id   AF-A0AA39M5F2-F1
#
_cell.length_a   1.000
_cell.length_b   1.000
_cell.length_c   1.000
_cell.angle_alpha   90.00
_cell.angle_beta   90.00
_cell.angle_gamma   90.00
#
_symmetry.space_group_name_H-M   'P 1'
#
loop_
_entity.id
_entity.type
_entity.pdbx_description
1 polymer ?
#
loop_
_entity_poly.entity_id
_entity_poly.type
_entity_poly.pdbx_seq_one_letter_code
_entity_poly.pdbx_strand_id
1 'polypeptide(L)'
;MSIFLAGLVLCHIPTFALSALYPRDNQPLQPIHIPLSLSNQQYVMNVAMSSGPQVQNLPFVLSTATGYTSVAGTSCDSCGSDVYNTSASTSAHQLPQSQDISLWSGSTSGSLITEDCSLKQGNGSPWNYTNQTILVANQSQTIVPSSGFSGVVGLGSNARMNIFLCVAQRDHSLQCRRWKLRGKFCRQLAFPTPNAGQLYYAFALDSPHSGTNGGMLHLLAQDSSAFKGDVTWKPMSDFNSSSTNSDWSVNMDGWSFESGDSGKLSEWGSSGRTGSLLCDDTFPTGTSAINM
;
A
#
# COMPACT_ATOMS: atom_id res chain seq x y z
N MET A 1 62.45 -35.01 56.65
CA MET A 1 62.02 -33.66 56.23
C MET A 1 60.98 -33.87 55.15
N SER A 2 59.71 -33.94 55.53
CA SER A 2 58.62 -34.42 54.67
C SER A 2 57.96 -33.25 53.96
N ILE A 3 57.92 -33.31 52.63
CA ILE A 3 57.34 -32.30 51.74
C ILE A 3 55.86 -32.67 51.55
N PHE A 4 54.95 -31.80 52.01
CA PHE A 4 53.52 -31.91 51.71
C PHE A 4 53.21 -31.23 50.38
N LEU A 5 52.79 -32.02 49.39
CA LEU A 5 52.27 -31.58 48.10
C LEU A 5 50.77 -31.25 48.26
N ALA A 6 50.39 -29.98 48.14
CA ALA A 6 48.99 -29.57 48.09
C ALA A 6 48.51 -29.59 46.63
N GLY A 7 47.67 -30.57 46.29
CA GLY A 7 47.03 -30.69 44.98
C GLY A 7 45.87 -29.70 44.84
N LEU A 8 45.99 -28.77 43.88
CA LEU A 8 44.93 -27.85 43.48
C LEU A 8 43.98 -28.57 42.51
N VAL A 9 42.75 -28.86 42.94
CA VAL A 9 41.70 -29.43 42.08
C VAL A 9 40.97 -28.28 41.39
N LEU A 10 41.22 -28.09 40.09
CA LEU A 10 40.46 -27.17 39.24
C LEU A 10 39.10 -27.79 38.88
N CYS A 11 38.04 -27.36 39.56
CA CYS A 11 36.66 -27.67 39.19
C CYS A 11 36.27 -26.83 37.95
N HIS A 12 36.22 -27.46 36.77
CA HIS A 12 35.66 -26.83 35.56
C HIS A 12 34.13 -26.81 35.68
N ILE A 13 33.58 -25.64 36.01
CA ILE A 13 32.13 -25.40 35.87
C ILE A 13 31.86 -25.15 34.39
N PRO A 14 31.11 -26.02 33.67
CA PRO A 14 30.66 -25.68 32.33
C PRO A 14 29.66 -24.53 32.43
N THR A 15 30.09 -23.34 32.02
CA THR A 15 29.19 -22.22 31.73
C THR A 15 28.35 -22.59 30.52
N PHE A 16 27.19 -23.20 30.77
CA PHE A 16 26.12 -23.22 29.78
C PHE A 16 25.65 -21.78 29.59
N ALA A 17 26.18 -21.12 28.57
CA ALA A 17 25.59 -19.89 28.06
C ALA A 17 24.20 -20.24 27.53
N LEU A 18 23.19 -20.07 28.40
CA LEU A 18 21.80 -19.95 27.99
C LEU A 18 21.73 -18.79 27.00
N SER A 19 21.81 -19.12 25.71
CA SER A 19 21.43 -18.24 24.64
C SER A 19 19.92 -18.07 24.74
N ALA A 20 19.48 -17.17 25.62
CA ALA A 20 18.12 -16.69 25.62
C ALA A 20 17.89 -16.03 24.27
N LEU A 21 17.13 -16.70 23.40
CA LEU A 21 16.53 -16.08 22.22
C LEU A 21 15.57 -15.03 22.75
N TYR A 22 16.06 -13.80 22.94
CA TYR A 22 15.19 -12.66 23.17
C TYR A 22 14.32 -12.49 21.91
N PRO A 23 12.98 -12.36 22.05
CA PRO A 23 12.16 -11.86 20.95
C PRO A 23 12.72 -10.49 20.56
N ARG A 24 13.16 -10.36 19.30
CA ARG A 24 13.98 -9.23 18.87
C ARG A 24 13.22 -7.91 18.68
N ASP A 25 11.89 -7.87 18.81
CA ASP A 25 11.11 -6.65 18.59
C ASP A 25 9.88 -6.58 19.51
N ASN A 26 10.04 -5.94 20.68
CA ASN A 26 8.93 -5.45 21.51
C ASN A 26 8.76 -3.92 21.39
N GLN A 27 9.46 -3.26 20.46
CA GLN A 27 9.26 -1.83 20.26
C GLN A 27 7.98 -1.59 19.45
N PRO A 28 7.13 -0.64 19.89
CA PRO A 28 5.96 -0.25 19.12
C PRO A 28 6.42 0.26 17.75
N LEU A 29 5.86 -0.34 16.70
CA LEU A 29 6.13 0.05 15.32
C LEU A 29 5.89 1.54 15.16
N GLN A 30 6.88 2.25 14.63
CA GLN A 30 6.74 3.67 14.33
C GLN A 30 6.12 3.83 12.95
N PRO A 31 5.09 4.69 12.81
CA PRO A 31 4.48 4.97 11.52
C PRO A 31 5.50 5.63 10.58
N ILE A 32 5.46 5.24 9.31
CA ILE A 32 6.20 5.92 8.24
C ILE A 32 5.27 6.92 7.58
N HIS A 33 5.70 8.17 7.53
CA HIS A 33 4.88 9.31 7.13
C HIS A 33 5.21 9.72 5.69
N ILE A 34 4.34 9.39 4.75
CA ILE A 34 4.49 9.78 3.34
C ILE A 34 3.53 10.94 3.04
N PRO A 35 4.03 12.16 2.79
CA PRO A 35 3.20 13.29 2.42
C PRO A 35 2.57 13.07 1.05
N LEU A 36 1.31 13.46 0.94
CA LEU A 36 0.54 13.47 -0.29
C LEU A 36 0.33 14.91 -0.73
N SER A 37 0.38 15.16 -2.03
CA SER A 37 -0.08 16.42 -2.61
C SER A 37 -1.44 16.21 -3.26
N LEU A 38 -2.20 17.29 -3.39
CA LEU A 38 -3.43 17.30 -4.15
C LEU A 38 -3.19 17.97 -5.51
N SER A 39 -3.61 17.31 -6.59
CA SER A 39 -3.59 17.85 -7.94
C SER A 39 -4.80 17.32 -8.71
N ASN A 40 -5.55 18.21 -9.36
CA ASN A 40 -6.80 17.83 -10.06
C ASN A 40 -7.77 17.01 -9.20
N GLN A 41 -7.90 17.37 -7.91
CA GLN A 41 -8.70 16.66 -6.89
C GLN A 41 -8.19 15.24 -6.55
N GLN A 42 -7.09 14.81 -7.14
CA GLN A 42 -6.49 13.51 -6.88
C GLN A 42 -5.35 13.61 -5.86
N TYR A 43 -5.26 12.61 -4.99
CA TYR A 43 -4.13 12.44 -4.07
C TYR A 43 -2.94 11.82 -4.80
N VAL A 44 -1.82 12.51 -4.73
CA VAL A 44 -0.64 12.24 -5.54
C VAL A 44 0.58 12.06 -4.65
N MET A 45 1.42 11.10 -5.01
CA MET A 45 2.75 10.92 -4.44
C MET A 45 3.80 10.88 -5.53
N ASN A 46 4.96 11.46 -5.24
CA ASN A 46 6.11 11.35 -6.14
C ASN A 46 6.87 10.07 -5.83
N VAL A 47 6.91 9.17 -6.80
CA VAL A 47 7.67 7.92 -6.73
C VAL A 47 8.99 8.14 -7.46
N ALA A 48 10.08 7.96 -6.73
CA ALA A 48 11.42 7.93 -7.30
C ALA A 48 11.72 6.49 -7.73
N MET A 49 11.88 6.27 -9.04
CA MET A 49 12.18 4.97 -9.65
C MET A 49 13.64 4.92 -10.13
N SER A 50 14.25 3.73 -10.08
CA SER A 50 15.69 3.46 -10.30
C SER A 50 16.57 3.70 -9.06
N SER A 51 17.64 2.90 -8.91
CA SER A 51 18.70 3.13 -7.92
C SER A 51 19.99 3.64 -8.60
N GLY A 52 20.18 4.96 -8.70
CA GLY A 52 21.37 5.50 -9.35
C GLY A 52 21.33 6.99 -9.68
N PRO A 53 22.27 7.49 -10.51
CA PRO A 53 22.29 8.90 -10.92
C PRO A 53 21.14 9.29 -11.87
N GLN A 54 20.42 8.31 -12.42
CA GLN A 54 19.28 8.50 -13.34
C GLN A 54 17.94 8.15 -12.65
N VAL A 55 17.77 8.61 -11.40
CA VAL A 55 16.48 8.46 -10.70
C VAL A 55 15.41 9.26 -11.43
N GLN A 56 14.32 8.58 -11.75
CA GLN A 56 13.15 9.16 -12.42
C GLN A 56 12.09 9.45 -11.36
N ASN A 57 11.80 10.74 -11.11
CA ASN A 57 10.77 11.15 -10.17
C ASN A 57 9.48 11.37 -10.93
N LEU A 58 8.48 10.56 -10.63
CA LEU A 58 7.25 10.49 -11.41
C LEU A 58 6.05 10.66 -10.46
N PRO A 59 5.05 11.50 -10.81
CA PRO A 59 3.84 11.65 -10.03
C PRO A 59 2.89 10.47 -10.24
N PHE A 60 2.50 9.82 -9.16
CA PHE A 60 1.53 8.72 -9.15
C PHE A 60 0.28 9.13 -8.39
N VAL A 61 -0.88 8.84 -8.97
CA VAL A 61 -2.15 8.92 -8.25
C VAL A 61 -2.27 7.73 -7.31
N LEU A 62 -2.76 7.98 -6.10
CA LEU A 62 -3.02 6.93 -5.12
C LEU A 62 -4.42 6.37 -5.30
N SER A 63 -4.56 5.05 -5.33
CA SER A 63 -5.87 4.40 -5.44
C SER A 63 -6.00 3.20 -4.52
N THR A 64 -7.07 3.18 -3.72
CA THR A 64 -7.49 2.04 -2.90
C THR A 64 -8.42 1.09 -3.65
N ALA A 65 -8.69 1.35 -4.92
CA ALA A 65 -9.63 0.56 -5.72
C ALA A 65 -8.95 -0.33 -6.77
N THR A 66 -7.62 -0.33 -6.79
CA THR A 66 -6.81 -1.24 -7.57
C THR A 66 -5.61 -1.70 -6.77
N GLY A 67 -5.27 -2.98 -6.82
CA GLY A 67 -4.01 -3.50 -6.29
C GLY A 67 -2.86 -3.43 -7.28
N TYR A 68 -3.13 -2.95 -8.50
CA TYR A 68 -2.13 -2.81 -9.54
C TYR A 68 -1.41 -1.48 -9.41
N THR A 69 -0.08 -1.54 -9.39
CA THR A 69 0.77 -0.36 -9.60
C THR A 69 1.21 -0.32 -11.06
N SER A 70 0.95 0.79 -11.74
CA SER A 70 1.27 0.96 -13.16
C SER A 70 1.85 2.34 -13.44
N VAL A 71 2.67 2.43 -14.49
CA VAL A 71 3.32 3.66 -14.94
C VAL A 71 3.31 3.72 -16.46
N ALA A 72 3.13 4.90 -17.04
CA ALA A 72 3.28 5.14 -18.47
C ALA A 72 4.72 4.87 -18.90
N GLY A 73 4.93 4.00 -19.87
CA GLY A 73 6.23 3.82 -20.52
C GLY A 73 6.44 4.81 -21.65
N THR A 74 7.70 4.97 -22.08
CA THR A 74 8.06 5.80 -23.26
C THR A 74 7.41 5.33 -24.58
N SER A 75 6.88 4.11 -24.63
CA SER A 75 6.15 3.58 -25.78
C SER A 75 4.64 3.83 -25.72
N CYS A 76 4.14 4.51 -24.68
CA CYS A 76 2.72 4.80 -24.53
C CYS A 76 2.33 6.13 -25.17
N ASP A 77 1.96 6.09 -26.44
CA ASP A 77 1.53 7.27 -27.20
C ASP A 77 0.23 7.90 -26.67
N SER A 78 -0.58 7.13 -25.93
CA SER A 78 -1.82 7.60 -25.29
C SER A 78 -1.63 8.08 -23.85
N CYS A 79 -0.43 7.94 -23.30
CA CYS A 79 -0.08 8.42 -21.97
C CYS A 79 0.54 9.81 -22.08
N GLY A 80 0.39 10.67 -21.07
CA GLY A 80 0.87 12.05 -21.10
C GLY A 80 2.39 12.21 -21.24
N SER A 81 2.91 13.42 -21.01
CA SER A 81 4.33 13.74 -21.22
C SER A 81 5.30 13.14 -20.20
N ASP A 82 4.85 12.85 -18.99
CA ASP A 82 5.70 12.33 -17.92
C ASP A 82 5.69 10.80 -17.94
N VAL A 83 6.63 10.23 -18.70
CA VAL A 83 6.74 8.79 -18.93
C VAL A 83 8.00 8.20 -18.28
N TYR A 84 7.89 6.95 -17.84
CA TYR A 84 8.98 6.15 -17.33
C TYR A 84 9.81 5.54 -18.47
N ASN A 85 11.12 5.78 -18.43
CA ASN A 85 12.10 5.22 -19.35
C ASN A 85 12.82 4.03 -18.70
N THR A 86 12.35 2.82 -19.00
CA THR A 86 12.93 1.58 -18.49
C THR A 86 14.42 1.43 -18.85
N SER A 87 14.85 1.92 -20.02
CA SER A 87 16.24 1.81 -20.48
C SER A 87 17.20 2.76 -19.75
N ALA A 88 16.68 3.82 -19.14
CA ALA A 88 17.47 4.73 -18.30
C ALA A 88 17.62 4.22 -16.86
N SER A 89 16.76 3.28 -16.44
CA SER A 89 16.83 2.70 -15.10
C SER A 89 17.97 1.69 -14.97
N THR A 90 18.68 1.77 -13.84
CA THR A 90 19.77 0.86 -13.47
C THR A 90 19.30 -0.36 -12.66
N SER A 91 18.07 -0.34 -12.15
CA SER A 91 17.49 -1.44 -11.34
C SER A 91 16.26 -2.09 -11.98
N ALA A 92 15.81 -1.60 -13.13
CA ALA A 92 14.74 -2.23 -13.87
C ALA A 92 15.14 -3.61 -14.38
N HIS A 93 14.32 -4.60 -14.09
CA HIS A 93 14.43 -5.93 -14.67
C HIS A 93 13.11 -6.33 -15.32
N GLN A 94 13.16 -6.53 -16.64
CA GLN A 94 12.02 -6.98 -17.42
C GLN A 94 11.60 -8.39 -16.99
N LEU A 95 10.32 -8.56 -16.71
CA LEU A 95 9.70 -9.87 -16.52
C LEU A 95 9.17 -10.39 -17.87
N PRO A 96 9.14 -11.72 -18.08
CA PRO A 96 8.78 -12.33 -19.36
C PRO A 96 7.28 -12.19 -19.72
N GLN A 97 6.46 -11.62 -18.83
CA GLN A 97 5.02 -11.53 -18.99
C GLN A 97 4.61 -10.09 -19.37
N SER A 98 3.72 -9.98 -20.35
CA SER A 98 2.89 -8.80 -20.58
C SER A 98 1.54 -9.03 -19.91
N GLN A 99 0.89 -7.96 -19.47
CA GLN A 99 -0.41 -8.05 -18.83
C GLN A 99 -1.35 -6.99 -19.37
N ASP A 100 -2.60 -7.40 -19.55
CA ASP A 100 -3.73 -6.52 -19.81
C ASP A 100 -4.53 -6.41 -18.52
N ILE A 101 -4.70 -5.19 -18.04
CA ILE A 101 -5.45 -4.86 -16.83
C ILE A 101 -6.69 -4.09 -17.28
N SER A 102 -7.85 -4.55 -16.85
CA SER A 102 -9.11 -3.80 -17.00
C SER A 102 -9.64 -3.48 -15.61
N LEU A 103 -9.73 -2.19 -15.31
CA LEU A 103 -10.24 -1.64 -14.05
C LEU A 103 -11.41 -0.72 -14.38
N TRP A 104 -12.58 -1.05 -13.85
CA TRP A 104 -13.82 -0.31 -14.09
C TRP A 104 -14.14 -0.16 -15.59
N SER A 105 -14.15 1.07 -16.11
CA SER A 105 -14.37 1.40 -17.53
C SER A 105 -13.07 1.56 -18.33
N GLY A 106 -11.91 1.42 -17.68
CA GLY A 106 -10.60 1.63 -18.27
C GLY A 106 -9.85 0.33 -18.54
N SER A 107 -8.88 0.41 -19.45
CA SER A 107 -7.93 -0.68 -19.69
C SER A 107 -6.51 -0.14 -19.87
N THR A 108 -5.53 -0.93 -19.47
CA THR A 108 -4.12 -0.63 -19.72
C THR A 108 -3.39 -1.93 -19.97
N SER A 109 -2.52 -1.91 -20.96
CA SER A 109 -1.69 -3.05 -21.33
C SER A 109 -0.24 -2.64 -21.28
N GLY A 110 0.62 -3.59 -20.95
CA GLY A 110 2.02 -3.28 -20.75
C GLY A 110 2.87 -4.45 -20.33
N SER A 111 4.18 -4.21 -20.38
CA SER A 111 5.16 -5.17 -19.93
C SER A 111 5.33 -5.07 -18.41
N LEU A 112 5.65 -6.19 -17.76
CA LEU A 112 5.92 -6.19 -16.32
C LEU A 112 7.40 -6.05 -16.05
N ILE A 113 7.77 -5.20 -15.10
CA ILE A 113 9.14 -5.07 -14.62
C ILE A 113 9.19 -5.27 -13.11
N THR A 114 10.35 -5.64 -12.57
CA THR A 114 10.68 -5.31 -11.18
C THR A 114 11.57 -4.08 -11.14
N GLU A 115 11.30 -3.18 -10.20
CA GLU A 115 12.04 -1.93 -10.07
C GLU A 115 12.34 -1.61 -8.60
N ASP A 116 13.42 -0.90 -8.34
CA ASP A 116 13.69 -0.28 -7.04
C ASP A 116 13.09 1.12 -7.01
N CYS A 117 12.29 1.37 -5.98
CA CYS A 117 11.54 2.61 -5.84
C CYS A 117 11.77 3.22 -4.46
N SER A 118 11.44 4.50 -4.34
CA SER A 118 11.43 5.18 -3.04
C SER A 118 10.35 6.25 -2.98
N LEU A 119 9.84 6.48 -1.76
CA LEU A 119 8.96 7.57 -1.43
C LEU A 119 9.68 8.54 -0.49
N LYS A 120 9.49 9.83 -0.69
CA LYS A 120 10.01 10.84 0.25
C LYS A 120 9.14 10.84 1.51
N GLN A 121 9.75 10.71 2.68
CA GLN A 121 9.05 10.80 3.96
C GLN A 121 8.86 12.28 4.36
N GLY A 122 8.00 12.54 5.35
CA GLY A 122 7.75 13.89 5.89
C GLY A 122 9.00 14.58 6.46
N ASN A 123 9.98 13.80 6.94
CA ASN A 123 11.29 14.31 7.38
C ASN A 123 12.28 14.54 6.21
N GLY A 124 11.86 14.32 4.97
CA GLY A 124 12.67 14.45 3.76
C GLY A 124 13.53 13.23 3.40
N SER A 125 13.66 12.24 4.29
CA SER A 125 14.43 11.03 4.04
C SER A 125 13.70 10.08 3.07
N PRO A 126 14.40 9.28 2.26
CA PRO A 126 13.76 8.33 1.38
C PRO A 126 13.34 7.07 2.15
N TRP A 127 12.15 6.56 1.87
CA TRP A 127 11.72 5.21 2.22
C TRP A 127 11.82 4.32 0.99
N ASN A 128 12.89 3.52 0.94
CA ASN A 128 13.21 2.68 -0.20
C ASN A 128 12.49 1.33 -0.11
N TYR A 129 11.95 0.87 -1.24
CA TYR A 129 11.41 -0.48 -1.41
C TYR A 129 11.90 -1.05 -2.75
N THR A 130 12.51 -2.23 -2.69
CA THR A 130 13.27 -2.79 -3.82
C THR A 130 12.52 -3.91 -4.50
N ASN A 131 12.76 -4.15 -5.80
CA ASN A 131 12.10 -5.21 -6.57
C ASN A 131 10.56 -5.14 -6.40
N GLN A 132 9.95 -3.99 -6.65
CA GLN A 132 8.51 -3.87 -6.77
C GLN A 132 8.09 -4.24 -8.19
N THR A 133 7.09 -5.10 -8.34
CA THR A 133 6.51 -5.35 -9.65
C THR A 133 5.62 -4.19 -10.08
N ILE A 134 5.87 -3.68 -11.28
CA ILE A 134 5.15 -2.54 -11.87
C ILE A 134 4.77 -2.90 -13.30
N LEU A 135 3.55 -2.56 -13.70
CA LEU A 135 3.16 -2.60 -15.11
C LEU A 135 3.64 -1.32 -15.79
N VAL A 136 4.49 -1.46 -16.80
CA VAL A 136 4.90 -0.36 -17.68
C VAL A 136 3.96 -0.35 -18.87
N ALA A 137 2.99 0.56 -18.83
CA ALA A 137 1.95 0.68 -19.84
C ALA A 137 2.57 1.11 -21.17
N ASN A 138 2.21 0.40 -22.25
CA ASN A 138 2.45 0.84 -23.62
C ASN A 138 1.15 1.36 -24.27
N GLN A 139 0.00 1.09 -23.66
CA GLN A 139 -1.30 1.64 -24.03
C GLN A 139 -2.14 1.84 -22.76
N SER A 140 -2.89 2.93 -22.72
CA SER A 140 -3.83 3.18 -21.62
C SER A 140 -5.09 3.89 -22.11
N GLN A 141 -6.23 3.33 -21.75
CA GLN A 141 -7.56 3.92 -21.83
C GLN A 141 -7.97 4.18 -20.38
N THR A 142 -7.78 5.41 -19.91
CA THR A 142 -8.23 5.98 -18.62
C THR A 142 -7.57 5.50 -17.32
N ILE A 143 -6.81 4.39 -17.28
CA ILE A 143 -6.18 3.91 -16.03
C ILE A 143 -4.94 4.72 -15.66
N VAL A 144 -4.06 4.98 -16.62
CA VAL A 144 -2.98 5.95 -16.45
C VAL A 144 -3.53 7.29 -16.90
N PRO A 145 -3.66 8.28 -16.00
CA PRO A 145 -4.28 9.55 -16.36
C PRO A 145 -3.51 10.22 -17.50
N SER A 146 -4.20 10.65 -18.54
CA SER A 146 -3.58 11.32 -19.69
C SER A 146 -3.05 12.73 -19.37
N SER A 147 -3.37 13.27 -18.20
CA SER A 147 -3.01 14.64 -17.81
C SER A 147 -2.35 14.70 -16.42
N GLY A 148 -1.06 15.05 -16.41
CA GLY A 148 -0.33 15.47 -15.20
C GLY A 148 0.15 14.37 -14.28
N PHE A 149 -0.11 13.09 -14.60
CA PHE A 149 0.31 11.94 -13.80
C PHE A 149 0.97 10.89 -14.67
N SER A 150 2.01 10.25 -14.14
CA SER A 150 2.75 9.19 -14.81
C SER A 150 2.19 7.81 -14.52
N GLY A 151 1.42 7.65 -13.45
CA GLY A 151 1.01 6.31 -13.01
C GLY A 151 0.00 6.30 -11.87
N VAL A 152 -0.28 5.09 -11.40
CA VAL A 152 -1.17 4.81 -10.28
C VAL A 152 -0.45 3.89 -9.30
N VAL A 153 -0.42 4.24 -8.02
CA VAL A 153 -0.05 3.34 -6.92
C VAL A 153 -1.32 2.70 -6.41
N GLY A 154 -1.44 1.40 -6.65
CA GLY A 154 -2.58 0.61 -6.20
C GLY A 154 -2.38 0.02 -4.81
N LEU A 155 -3.31 0.31 -3.90
CA LEU A 155 -3.38 -0.25 -2.53
C LEU A 155 -4.55 -1.24 -2.35
N GLY A 156 -5.22 -1.57 -3.45
CA GLY A 156 -6.38 -2.45 -3.53
C GLY A 156 -6.10 -3.94 -3.42
N SER A 157 -7.07 -4.70 -2.93
CA SER A 157 -7.06 -6.17 -2.81
C SER A 157 -7.37 -6.94 -4.11
N ASN A 158 -7.79 -6.26 -5.17
CA ASN A 158 -8.27 -6.83 -6.44
C ASN A 158 -7.19 -7.13 -7.49
N ALA A 159 -5.89 -7.04 -7.13
CA ALA A 159 -4.82 -7.41 -8.04
C ALA A 159 -4.89 -8.91 -8.38
N ARG A 160 -5.20 -9.24 -9.65
CA ARG A 160 -5.10 -10.61 -10.15
C ARG A 160 -3.65 -10.96 -10.45
N MET A 161 -3.35 -12.21 -10.11
CA MET A 161 -2.01 -12.79 -10.13
C MET A 161 -1.15 -12.21 -9.00
N ASN A 162 -0.56 -13.09 -8.20
CA ASN A 162 0.21 -12.85 -6.97
C ASN A 162 1.50 -12.00 -7.19
N ILE A 163 1.43 -10.94 -7.98
CA ILE A 163 2.52 -10.22 -8.61
C ILE A 163 2.59 -8.77 -8.09
N PHE A 164 1.46 -8.14 -7.77
CA PHE A 164 1.38 -6.71 -7.40
C PHE A 164 1.05 -6.43 -5.93
N LEU A 165 0.26 -7.29 -5.29
CA LEU A 165 -0.10 -7.21 -3.87
C LEU A 165 -0.12 -8.64 -3.26
N CYS A 166 0.64 -8.90 -2.18
CA CYS A 166 0.33 -10.02 -1.26
C CYS A 166 -0.46 -9.37 -0.11
N VAL A 167 -1.79 -9.39 -0.19
CA VAL A 167 -2.61 -9.29 1.02
C VAL A 167 -2.68 -10.70 1.57
N ALA A 168 -2.15 -10.94 2.77
CA ALA A 168 -2.31 -12.24 3.39
C ALA A 168 -3.79 -12.40 3.77
N GLN A 169 -4.56 -13.07 2.91
CA GLN A 169 -5.87 -13.55 3.32
C GLN A 169 -5.69 -14.60 4.44
N ARG A 170 -6.58 -14.56 5.42
CA ARG A 170 -6.60 -15.44 6.60
C ARG A 170 -6.81 -16.92 6.27
N ASP A 171 -7.08 -17.26 5.02
CA ASP A 171 -7.20 -18.66 4.66
C ASP A 171 -5.81 -19.30 4.66
N HIS A 172 -5.65 -20.35 5.46
CA HIS A 172 -4.48 -21.23 5.53
C HIS A 172 -4.12 -21.89 4.18
N SER A 173 -4.75 -21.48 3.07
CA SER A 173 -4.30 -21.82 1.74
C SER A 173 -2.89 -21.24 1.51
N LEU A 174 -1.97 -22.16 1.26
CA LEU A 174 -0.54 -22.00 1.11
C LEU A 174 -0.12 -21.15 -0.12
N GLN A 175 -0.96 -20.22 -0.60
CA GLN A 175 -0.73 -19.51 -1.85
C GLN A 175 0.28 -18.34 -1.73
N CYS A 176 0.26 -17.48 -0.70
CA CYS A 176 1.38 -16.53 -0.48
C CYS A 176 2.66 -17.25 0.00
N ARG A 177 2.58 -18.49 0.53
CA ARG A 177 3.77 -19.27 0.97
C ARG A 177 4.46 -20.04 -0.16
N ARG A 178 3.75 -20.46 -1.22
CA ARG A 178 4.31 -21.28 -2.31
C ARG A 178 5.00 -20.48 -3.42
N TRP A 179 4.83 -19.17 -3.50
CA TRP A 179 5.31 -18.40 -4.65
C TRP A 179 6.22 -17.25 -4.26
N LYS A 180 7.52 -17.44 -4.54
CA LYS A 180 8.64 -16.51 -4.35
C LYS A 180 8.64 -15.37 -5.40
N LEU A 181 7.56 -14.62 -5.56
CA LEU A 181 7.50 -13.47 -6.48
C LEU A 181 7.13 -12.22 -5.67
N ARG A 182 8.11 -11.43 -5.21
CA ARG A 182 8.75 -10.25 -5.86
C ARG A 182 7.88 -8.99 -5.97
N GLY A 183 6.83 -8.84 -5.17
CA GLY A 183 6.33 -7.51 -4.77
C GLY A 183 6.83 -7.18 -3.36
N LYS A 184 7.93 -6.43 -3.21
CA LYS A 184 8.42 -6.12 -1.84
C LYS A 184 7.77 -4.90 -1.20
N PHE A 185 6.99 -4.07 -1.90
CA PHE A 185 6.27 -2.97 -1.24
C PHE A 185 5.37 -3.53 -0.11
N CYS A 186 4.46 -4.44 -0.43
CA CYS A 186 3.63 -5.10 0.59
C CYS A 186 4.42 -5.99 1.54
N ARG A 187 5.51 -6.63 1.08
CA ARG A 187 6.35 -7.43 1.97
C ARG A 187 7.08 -6.58 3.01
N GLN A 188 7.48 -5.37 2.65
CA GLN A 188 8.09 -4.42 3.57
C GLN A 188 7.05 -3.80 4.51
N LEU A 189 5.80 -3.74 4.06
CA LEU A 189 4.64 -3.43 4.89
C LEU A 189 4.15 -4.63 5.74
N ALA A 190 4.64 -5.85 5.48
CA ALA A 190 4.26 -7.08 6.19
C ALA A 190 5.37 -7.48 7.17
N PHE A 191 5.04 -7.48 8.46
CA PHE A 191 6.03 -7.71 9.52
C PHE A 191 6.34 -9.18 9.76
N PRO A 192 7.58 -9.52 10.16
CA PRO A 192 7.89 -10.79 10.79
C PRO A 192 7.47 -10.76 12.27
N THR A 193 6.18 -10.60 12.55
CA THR A 193 5.62 -10.93 13.87
C THR A 193 5.34 -12.44 13.92
N PRO A 194 5.13 -13.05 15.11
CA PRO A 194 4.59 -14.41 15.19
C PRO A 194 3.24 -14.58 14.44
N ASN A 195 2.59 -13.46 14.08
CA ASN A 195 1.42 -13.37 13.18
C ASN A 195 1.79 -12.75 11.82
N ALA A 196 2.93 -13.15 11.24
CA ALA A 196 3.42 -12.65 9.95
C ALA A 196 2.34 -12.73 8.85
N GLY A 197 1.78 -11.57 8.48
CA GLY A 197 0.72 -11.50 7.48
C GLY A 197 -0.14 -10.22 7.52
N GLN A 198 -0.04 -9.37 8.54
CA GLN A 198 -0.86 -8.15 8.59
C GLN A 198 -0.19 -7.00 7.84
N LEU A 199 -0.86 -6.52 6.79
CA LEU A 199 -0.54 -5.30 6.05
C LEU A 199 -1.23 -4.12 6.74
N TYR A 200 -0.49 -3.06 7.07
CA TYR A 200 -1.07 -1.87 7.67
C TYR A 200 -0.72 -0.60 6.88
N TYR A 201 -1.76 0.13 6.47
CA TYR A 201 -1.67 1.50 6.00
C TYR A 201 -2.90 2.29 6.48
N ALA A 202 -2.74 3.60 6.65
CA ALA A 202 -3.79 4.53 7.03
C ALA A 202 -3.64 5.86 6.29
N PHE A 203 -4.72 6.62 6.22
CA PHE A 203 -4.70 7.94 5.59
C PHE A 203 -5.19 9.00 6.57
N ALA A 204 -4.52 10.14 6.55
CA ALA A 204 -4.98 11.39 7.15
C ALA A 204 -5.06 12.41 6.02
N LEU A 205 -6.19 12.45 5.32
CA LEU A 205 -6.35 13.21 4.08
C LEU A 205 -6.90 14.61 4.35
N ASP A 206 -6.29 15.60 3.72
CA ASP A 206 -6.85 16.95 3.67
C ASP A 206 -7.99 16.99 2.63
N SER A 207 -8.92 17.94 2.78
CA SER A 207 -10.04 18.06 1.84
C SER A 207 -9.52 18.32 0.42
N PRO A 208 -10.13 17.71 -0.62
CA PRO A 208 -9.76 17.98 -2.01
C PRO A 208 -10.07 19.43 -2.45
N HIS A 209 -10.66 20.24 -1.57
CA HIS A 209 -10.97 21.65 -1.80
C HIS A 209 -10.10 22.62 -0.99
N SER A 210 -9.21 22.14 -0.10
CA SER A 210 -8.45 22.98 0.83
C SER A 210 -7.06 23.42 0.35
N GLY A 211 -6.69 23.15 -0.90
CA GLY A 211 -5.43 23.61 -1.50
C GLY A 211 -4.63 22.47 -2.15
N THR A 212 -3.31 22.54 -2.07
CA THR A 212 -2.38 21.56 -2.68
C THR A 212 -1.85 20.52 -1.70
N ASN A 213 -2.13 20.66 -0.40
CA ASN A 213 -1.78 19.64 0.58
C ASN A 213 -2.81 18.51 0.51
N GLY A 214 -2.35 17.28 0.27
CA GLY A 214 -3.20 16.08 0.23
C GLY A 214 -3.25 15.34 1.57
N GLY A 215 -2.52 15.82 2.57
CA GLY A 215 -2.38 15.14 3.87
C GLY A 215 -1.27 14.09 3.85
N MET A 216 -1.50 12.98 4.55
CA MET A 216 -0.47 11.96 4.84
C MET A 216 -0.98 10.54 4.62
N LEU A 217 -0.14 9.71 4.00
CA LEU A 217 -0.23 8.25 4.04
C LEU A 217 0.69 7.75 5.16
N HIS A 218 0.12 7.02 6.11
CA HIS A 218 0.84 6.32 7.15
C HIS A 218 1.01 4.86 6.77
N LEU A 219 2.24 4.40 6.73
CA LEU A 219 2.60 3.01 6.50
C LEU A 219 3.08 2.40 7.81
N LEU A 220 3.03 1.07 7.92
CA LEU A 220 3.55 0.27 9.06
C LEU A 220 2.72 0.34 10.34
N ALA A 221 2.25 1.52 10.73
CA ALA A 221 1.44 1.74 11.92
C ALA A 221 0.53 2.96 11.75
N GLN A 222 -0.45 3.11 12.64
CA GLN A 222 -1.24 4.33 12.78
C GLN A 222 -0.40 5.43 13.42
N ASP A 223 -0.63 6.68 13.01
CA ASP A 223 -0.22 7.84 13.79
C ASP A 223 -1.40 8.27 14.67
N SER A 224 -1.26 8.10 15.98
CA SER A 224 -2.29 8.49 16.95
C SER A 224 -2.50 10.00 17.05
N SER A 225 -1.58 10.80 16.53
CA SER A 225 -1.76 12.25 16.46
C SER A 225 -2.70 12.69 15.34
N ALA A 226 -3.01 11.79 14.39
CA ALA A 226 -3.83 12.08 13.22
C ALA A 226 -5.34 11.87 13.43
N PHE A 227 -5.77 11.34 14.59
CA PHE A 227 -7.17 11.14 14.91
C PHE A 227 -7.46 11.47 16.39
N LYS A 228 -8.74 11.58 16.72
CA LYS A 228 -9.22 11.78 18.10
C LYS A 228 -10.14 10.64 18.50
N GLY A 229 -10.02 10.19 19.74
CA GLY A 229 -10.82 9.08 20.27
C GLY A 229 -10.26 7.70 19.90
N ASP A 230 -11.07 6.68 20.15
CA ASP A 230 -10.69 5.29 19.94
C ASP A 230 -10.99 4.83 18.51
N VAL A 231 -10.09 4.01 17.94
CA VAL A 231 -10.29 3.43 16.61
C VAL A 231 -11.31 2.29 16.68
N THR A 232 -12.34 2.40 15.85
CA THR A 232 -13.32 1.33 15.66
C THR A 232 -12.97 0.51 14.42
N TRP A 233 -13.00 -0.82 14.56
CA TRP A 233 -12.67 -1.74 13.49
C TRP A 233 -13.92 -2.39 12.90
N LYS A 234 -14.06 -2.36 11.58
CA LYS A 234 -15.09 -3.10 10.84
C LYS A 234 -14.44 -4.22 10.03
N PRO A 235 -15.00 -5.44 10.04
CA PRO A 235 -14.52 -6.49 9.16
C PRO A 235 -14.78 -6.10 7.71
N MET A 236 -13.83 -6.40 6.85
CA MET A 236 -13.99 -6.23 5.41
C MET A 236 -14.91 -7.33 4.88
N SER A 237 -15.74 -7.00 3.88
CA SER A 237 -16.61 -7.99 3.27
C SER A 237 -15.81 -8.86 2.31
N ASP A 238 -15.91 -10.18 2.48
CA ASP A 238 -15.29 -11.15 1.60
C ASP A 238 -16.07 -11.22 0.28
N PHE A 239 -15.44 -10.83 -0.83
CA PHE A 239 -15.97 -11.11 -2.16
C PHE A 239 -15.35 -12.39 -2.69
N ASN A 240 -16.14 -13.46 -2.81
CA ASN A 240 -15.78 -14.63 -3.60
C ASN A 240 -15.98 -14.37 -5.10
N SER A 241 -15.44 -13.25 -5.58
CA SER A 241 -15.59 -12.82 -6.95
C SER A 241 -14.23 -12.86 -7.63
N SER A 242 -14.17 -13.47 -8.80
CA SER A 242 -13.01 -13.37 -9.68
C SER A 242 -12.89 -11.99 -10.33
N SER A 243 -13.75 -11.01 -9.99
CA SER A 243 -13.81 -9.69 -10.61
C SER A 243 -12.63 -8.81 -10.23
N THR A 244 -12.13 -8.00 -11.18
CA THR A 244 -11.19 -6.90 -10.87
C THR A 244 -11.93 -5.68 -10.32
N ASN A 245 -13.26 -5.68 -10.26
CA ASN A 245 -14.05 -4.52 -9.87
C ASN A 245 -14.46 -4.53 -8.39
N SER A 246 -14.10 -5.57 -7.62
CA SER A 246 -14.38 -5.68 -6.19
C SER A 246 -13.11 -5.47 -5.39
N ASP A 247 -13.06 -4.43 -4.57
CA ASP A 247 -11.92 -4.10 -3.72
C ASP A 247 -12.34 -3.97 -2.24
N TRP A 248 -11.64 -3.18 -1.43
CA TRP A 248 -11.97 -2.93 -0.04
C TRP A 248 -13.41 -2.47 0.11
N SER A 249 -14.19 -3.27 0.83
CA SER A 249 -15.56 -2.96 1.14
C SER A 249 -15.88 -3.34 2.57
N VAL A 250 -16.84 -2.62 3.12
CA VAL A 250 -17.34 -2.83 4.47
C VAL A 250 -18.86 -2.84 4.44
N ASN A 251 -19.46 -3.66 5.30
CA ASN A 251 -20.90 -3.63 5.49
C ASN A 251 -21.26 -2.41 6.35
N MET A 252 -22.16 -1.57 5.84
CA MET A 252 -22.71 -0.46 6.59
C MET A 252 -23.96 -0.93 7.34
N ASP A 253 -24.08 -0.55 8.61
CA ASP A 253 -25.25 -0.93 9.43
C ASP A 253 -26.50 -0.13 9.02
N GLY A 254 -26.28 1.06 8.44
CA GLY A 254 -27.31 1.97 7.99
C GLY A 254 -26.74 3.34 7.65
N TRP A 255 -27.62 4.25 7.27
CA TRP A 255 -27.31 5.67 7.14
C TRP A 255 -28.45 6.48 7.73
N SER A 256 -28.12 7.65 8.28
CA SER A 256 -29.12 8.63 8.68
C SER A 256 -28.69 10.01 8.25
N PHE A 257 -29.65 10.78 7.77
CA PHE A 257 -29.51 12.16 7.35
C PHE A 257 -30.54 13.00 8.09
N GLU A 258 -30.08 14.06 8.73
CA GLU A 258 -30.94 15.03 9.37
C GLU A 258 -30.84 16.34 8.60
N SER A 259 -31.92 16.70 7.92
CA SER A 259 -32.06 18.01 7.28
C SER A 259 -32.86 18.89 8.22
N GLY A 260 -32.29 20.03 8.61
CA GLY A 260 -32.81 20.91 9.66
C GLY A 260 -34.33 21.07 9.67
N ASP A 261 -34.92 21.39 8.52
CA ASP A 261 -36.37 21.64 8.40
C ASP A 261 -37.17 20.41 7.90
N SER A 262 -36.51 19.37 7.38
CA SER A 262 -37.15 18.24 6.68
C SER A 262 -37.30 16.97 7.53
N GLY A 263 -36.79 17.00 8.77
CA GLY A 263 -36.75 15.84 9.65
C GLY A 263 -35.61 14.87 9.38
N LYS A 264 -35.55 13.79 10.17
CA LYS A 264 -34.53 12.74 10.09
C LYS A 264 -34.97 11.63 9.14
N LEU A 265 -34.24 11.46 8.04
CA LEU A 265 -34.32 10.29 7.18
C LEU A 265 -33.30 9.26 7.68
N SER A 266 -33.69 8.02 7.85
CA SER A 266 -32.73 6.98 8.19
C SER A 266 -33.18 5.62 7.71
N GLU A 267 -32.21 4.82 7.27
CA GLU A 267 -32.39 3.43 6.91
C GLU A 267 -31.42 2.60 7.75
N TRP A 268 -31.95 1.61 8.46
CA TRP A 268 -31.18 0.70 9.31
C TRP A 268 -31.63 -0.74 9.04
N GLY A 269 -30.70 -1.69 8.94
CA GLY A 269 -31.04 -3.11 8.87
C GLY A 269 -30.30 -3.94 7.81
N SER A 270 -30.39 -5.26 7.98
CA SER A 270 -29.52 -6.33 7.44
C SER A 270 -29.66 -6.68 5.95
N SER A 271 -30.12 -5.76 5.10
CA SER A 271 -30.23 -6.01 3.65
C SER A 271 -28.90 -5.79 2.92
N GLY A 272 -27.84 -6.50 3.31
CA GLY A 272 -26.63 -6.73 2.49
C GLY A 272 -26.04 -5.50 1.76
N ARG A 273 -26.09 -4.32 2.37
CA ARG A 273 -25.61 -3.10 1.71
C ARG A 273 -24.10 -2.99 1.90
N THR A 274 -23.40 -3.25 0.81
CA THR A 274 -21.95 -3.09 0.70
C THR A 274 -21.63 -1.64 0.39
N GLY A 275 -20.94 -0.95 1.29
CA GLY A 275 -20.26 0.30 0.98
C GLY A 275 -18.89 -0.03 0.38
N SER A 276 -18.57 0.54 -0.78
CA SER A 276 -17.21 0.49 -1.30
C SER A 276 -16.47 1.75 -0.88
N LEU A 277 -15.23 1.60 -0.41
CA LEU A 277 -14.32 2.73 -0.21
C LEU A 277 -13.78 3.14 -1.59
N LEU A 278 -14.66 3.71 -2.40
CA LEU A 278 -14.29 4.37 -3.64
C LEU A 278 -13.95 5.82 -3.29
N CYS A 279 -12.69 6.20 -3.44
CA CYS A 279 -12.35 7.59 -3.70
C CYS A 279 -12.76 7.90 -5.15
N ASP A 280 -14.06 8.03 -5.40
CA ASP A 280 -14.60 8.53 -6.66
C ASP A 280 -15.08 9.97 -6.42
N ASP A 281 -14.48 10.91 -7.14
CA ASP A 281 -14.68 12.36 -7.01
C ASP A 281 -15.99 12.87 -7.64
N THR A 282 -16.94 11.99 -7.97
CA THR A 282 -18.24 12.42 -8.50
C THR A 282 -19.32 12.51 -7.43
N PHE A 283 -19.11 13.38 -6.44
CA PHE A 283 -20.23 13.92 -5.66
C PHE A 283 -20.86 15.08 -6.45
N PRO A 284 -22.17 15.04 -6.76
CA PRO A 284 -22.85 16.21 -7.30
C PRO A 284 -22.77 17.34 -6.27
N THR A 285 -22.38 18.52 -6.73
CA THR A 285 -22.18 19.74 -5.95
C THR A 285 -23.34 19.98 -4.97
N GLY A 286 -23.08 19.73 -3.70
CA GLY A 286 -24.03 19.92 -2.61
C GLY A 286 -23.50 19.28 -1.33
N THR A 287 -22.75 20.06 -0.56
CA THR A 287 -22.44 19.88 0.88
C THR A 287 -22.78 18.52 1.48
N SER A 288 -21.78 17.70 1.82
CA SER A 288 -21.87 16.68 2.88
C SER A 288 -20.49 16.21 3.32
N ALA A 289 -20.22 16.37 4.61
CA ALA A 289 -19.13 15.68 5.30
C ALA A 289 -19.69 14.34 5.82
N ILE A 290 -19.00 13.24 5.53
CA ILE A 290 -19.23 11.97 6.24
C ILE A 290 -18.47 12.10 7.57
N ASN A 291 -19.22 12.27 8.65
CA ASN A 291 -18.67 12.15 10.00
C ASN A 291 -18.73 10.66 10.35
N MET A 292 -17.56 10.02 10.42
CA MET A 292 -17.42 8.67 10.98
C MET A 292 -17.20 8.75 12.48
#